data_AF-A0AAQ3QUR1-F1
#
_entry.id   AF-A0AAQ3QUR1-F1
#
_cell.length_a   1.000
_cell.length_b   1.000
_cell.length_c   1.000
_cell.angle_alpha   90.00
_cell.angle_beta   90.00
_cell.angle_gamma   90.00
#
_symmetry.space_group_name_H-M   'P 1'
#
loop_
_entity.id
_entity.type
_entity.pdbx_description
1 polymer ?
#
loop_
_entity_poly.entity_id
_entity_poly.type
_entity_poly.pdbx_seq_one_letter_code
_entity_poly.pdbx_strand_id
1 'polypeptide(L)'
;MNRRIQHQRGFTLVEILMAVALGGLILVSASAFLMGVFNLSLIAEREPLFEEHVDSTTRFLEYAFSTALPVPEGAVNEEVQGTNNQRNTNNQSNSGDDSRPKISWQRIPGEIGLNPEALSFRLPGDIPIFVAEDSYLPEVSCYLVFKDGEGLLLRWRTDEMASEDDDETLTSVISPYVTELIYYYYDREDDKWEDSDEAEQSDEGETMMPDFIGLSFVYPDGREAKRQVLLPAVDSERPLP
;
A
#
# COMPACT_ATOMS: atom_id res chain seq x y z
N MET A 1 -12.96 -52.82 -70.50
CA MET A 1 -13.09 -51.62 -69.63
C MET A 1 -14.26 -51.86 -68.68
N ASN A 2 -14.02 -52.47 -67.51
CA ASN A 2 -15.09 -52.85 -66.57
C ASN A 2 -15.33 -51.74 -65.53
N ARG A 3 -16.42 -50.98 -65.69
CA ARG A 3 -16.93 -50.10 -64.62
C ARG A 3 -17.72 -50.96 -63.63
N ARG A 4 -17.15 -51.20 -62.44
CA ARG A 4 -17.90 -51.71 -61.29
C ARG A 4 -18.85 -50.61 -60.82
N ILE A 5 -20.15 -50.83 -60.96
CA ILE A 5 -21.18 -49.97 -60.38
C ILE A 5 -21.11 -50.17 -58.86
N GLN A 6 -20.63 -49.15 -58.14
CA GLN A 6 -20.68 -49.13 -56.68
C GLN A 6 -22.12 -48.82 -56.26
N HIS A 7 -22.75 -49.75 -55.54
CA HIS A 7 -24.01 -49.48 -54.85
C HIS A 7 -23.76 -48.46 -53.75
N GLN A 8 -24.23 -47.22 -53.95
CA GLN A 8 -24.35 -46.25 -52.88
C GLN A 8 -25.50 -46.69 -51.96
N ARG A 9 -25.16 -47.18 -50.77
CA ARG A 9 -26.14 -47.49 -49.73
C ARG A 9 -26.57 -46.16 -49.09
N GLY A 10 -27.87 -45.89 -49.09
CA GLY A 10 -28.45 -44.75 -48.38
C GLY A 10 -28.35 -44.93 -46.86
N PHE A 11 -28.26 -43.82 -46.13
CA PHE A 11 -28.22 -43.82 -44.67
C PHE A 11 -29.50 -44.44 -44.08
N THR A 12 -29.34 -45.25 -43.05
CA THR A 12 -30.48 -45.87 -42.35
C THR A 12 -31.12 -44.88 -41.38
N LEU A 13 -32.43 -45.00 -41.14
CA LEU A 13 -33.17 -44.10 -40.23
C LEU A 13 -32.58 -44.11 -38.80
N VAL A 14 -32.11 -45.28 -38.35
CA VAL A 14 -31.48 -45.47 -37.03
C VAL A 14 -30.16 -44.71 -36.93
N GLU A 15 -29.38 -44.66 -38.01
CA GLU A 15 -28.09 -43.97 -38.06
C GLU A 15 -28.27 -42.44 -37.98
N ILE A 16 -29.27 -41.90 -38.68
CA ILE A 16 -29.64 -40.48 -38.58
C ILE A 16 -30.11 -40.14 -37.17
N LEU A 17 -30.94 -41.00 -36.56
CA LEU A 17 -31.43 -40.80 -35.20
C LEU A 17 -30.30 -40.83 -34.16
N MET A 18 -29.34 -41.75 -34.32
CA MET A 18 -28.15 -41.81 -33.46
C MET A 18 -27.27 -40.57 -33.61
N ALA A 19 -27.05 -40.09 -34.83
CA ALA A 19 -26.26 -38.89 -35.08
C ALA A 19 -26.87 -37.64 -34.43
N VAL A 20 -28.19 -37.47 -34.53
CA VAL A 20 -28.91 -36.35 -33.90
C VAL A 20 -28.86 -36.44 -32.38
N ALA A 21 -29.06 -37.63 -31.81
CA ALA A 21 -28.98 -37.83 -30.36
C ALA A 21 -27.58 -37.52 -29.81
N LEU A 22 -26.53 -38.00 -30.48
CA LEU A 22 -25.15 -37.72 -30.10
C LEU A 22 -24.80 -36.24 -30.27
N GLY A 23 -25.25 -35.60 -31.36
CA GLY A 23 -25.06 -34.18 -31.58
C GLY A 23 -25.70 -33.33 -30.48
N GLY A 24 -26.93 -33.68 -30.05
CA GLY A 24 -27.61 -33.02 -28.95
C GLY A 24 -26.86 -33.14 -27.63
N LEU A 25 -26.39 -34.34 -27.28
CA LEU A 25 -25.60 -34.56 -26.06
C LEU A 25 -24.29 -33.78 -26.06
N ILE A 26 -23.58 -33.75 -27.19
CA ILE A 26 -22.34 -32.99 -27.33
C ILE A 26 -22.61 -31.50 -27.17
N LEU A 27 -23.67 -30.98 -27.79
CA LEU A 27 -24.01 -29.57 -27.71
C LEU A 27 -24.36 -29.16 -26.28
N VAL A 28 -25.15 -29.96 -25.57
CA VAL A 28 -25.47 -29.73 -24.14
C VAL A 28 -24.20 -29.75 -23.28
N SER A 29 -23.30 -30.71 -23.50
CA SER A 29 -22.03 -30.79 -22.77
C SER A 29 -21.13 -29.58 -23.05
N ALA A 30 -21.06 -29.13 -24.30
CA ALA A 30 -20.26 -27.97 -24.69
C ALA A 30 -20.82 -26.68 -24.09
N SER A 31 -22.14 -26.51 -24.09
CA SER A 31 -22.79 -25.37 -23.44
C SER A 31 -22.54 -25.34 -21.93
N ALA A 32 -22.61 -26.48 -21.25
CA ALA A 32 -22.31 -26.59 -19.83
C ALA A 32 -20.83 -26.27 -19.53
N PHE A 33 -19.91 -26.74 -20.38
CA PHE A 33 -18.49 -26.44 -20.25
C PHE A 33 -18.20 -24.95 -20.44
N LEU A 34 -18.78 -24.30 -21.45
CA LEU A 34 -18.61 -22.86 -21.67
C LEU A 34 -19.09 -22.05 -20.47
N MET A 35 -20.28 -22.37 -19.93
CA MET A 35 -20.78 -21.75 -18.70
C MET A 35 -19.81 -21.95 -17.52
N GLY A 36 -19.18 -23.12 -17.41
CA GLY A 36 -18.15 -23.39 -16.40
C GLY A 36 -16.93 -22.46 -16.54
N VAL A 37 -16.41 -22.30 -17.76
CA VAL A 37 -15.28 -21.40 -18.03
C VAL A 37 -15.65 -19.94 -17.75
N PHE A 38 -16.83 -19.48 -18.19
CA PHE A 38 -17.28 -18.11 -17.93
C PHE A 38 -17.44 -17.81 -16.44
N ASN A 39 -18.03 -18.72 -15.67
CA ASN A 39 -18.19 -18.53 -14.22
C ASN A 39 -16.85 -18.48 -13.48
N LEU A 40 -15.86 -19.25 -13.92
CA LEU A 40 -14.54 -19.22 -13.30
C LEU A 40 -13.84 -17.87 -13.50
N SER A 41 -13.91 -17.28 -14.70
CA SER A 41 -13.37 -15.94 -14.95
C SER A 41 -14.03 -14.87 -14.08
N LEU A 42 -15.36 -14.94 -13.89
CA LEU A 42 -16.08 -13.99 -13.05
C LEU A 42 -15.69 -14.07 -11.57
N ILE A 43 -15.40 -15.26 -11.05
CA ILE A 43 -14.97 -15.46 -9.66
C ILE A 43 -13.49 -15.09 -9.49
N ALA A 44 -12.64 -15.45 -10.46
CA ALA A 44 -11.20 -15.18 -10.42
C ALA A 44 -10.86 -13.68 -10.45
N GLU A 45 -11.71 -12.83 -11.02
CA GLU A 45 -11.44 -11.40 -11.15
C GLU A 45 -11.68 -10.57 -9.87
N ARG A 46 -12.34 -11.08 -8.82
CA ARG A 46 -12.84 -10.19 -7.74
C ARG A 46 -12.27 -10.46 -6.35
N GLU A 47 -12.16 -11.72 -5.96
CA GLU A 47 -11.65 -12.08 -4.64
C GLU A 47 -10.13 -11.85 -4.47
N PRO A 48 -9.25 -12.38 -5.34
CA PRO A 48 -7.82 -12.23 -5.14
C PRO A 48 -7.36 -10.77 -5.30
N LEU A 49 -8.01 -9.96 -6.15
CA LEU A 49 -7.54 -8.59 -6.42
C LEU A 49 -7.64 -7.67 -5.21
N PHE A 50 -8.65 -7.84 -4.34
CA PHE A 50 -8.78 -6.99 -3.16
C PHE A 50 -7.73 -7.33 -2.10
N GLU A 51 -7.63 -8.61 -1.73
CA GLU A 51 -6.62 -9.05 -0.76
C GLU A 51 -5.20 -8.82 -1.28
N GLU A 52 -4.94 -9.05 -2.57
CA GLU A 52 -3.66 -8.72 -3.21
C GLU A 52 -3.36 -7.23 -3.17
N HIS A 53 -4.36 -6.37 -3.38
CA HIS A 53 -4.18 -4.92 -3.26
C HIS A 53 -3.88 -4.49 -1.82
N VAL A 54 -4.61 -5.06 -0.84
CA VAL A 54 -4.39 -4.81 0.60
C VAL A 54 -2.97 -5.22 0.99
N ASP A 55 -2.55 -6.41 0.58
CA ASP A 55 -1.21 -6.93 0.85
C ASP A 55 -0.12 -6.14 0.11
N SER A 56 -0.37 -5.72 -1.14
CA SER A 56 0.54 -4.87 -1.91
C SER A 56 0.71 -3.49 -1.28
N THR A 57 -0.38 -2.89 -0.79
CA THR A 57 -0.35 -1.60 -0.06
C THR A 57 0.49 -1.72 1.21
N THR A 58 0.24 -2.76 2.00
CA THR A 58 0.96 -3.03 3.25
C THR A 58 2.44 -3.26 2.97
N ARG A 59 2.77 -4.12 2.00
CA ARG A 59 4.16 -4.40 1.60
C ARG A 59 4.87 -3.17 1.04
N PHE A 60 4.16 -2.32 0.31
CA PHE A 60 4.71 -1.05 -0.17
C PHE A 60 5.13 -0.15 1.00
N LEU A 61 4.28 0.01 2.02
CA LEU A 61 4.60 0.82 3.20
C LEU A 61 5.75 0.22 4.02
N GLU A 62 5.74 -1.09 4.24
CA GLU A 62 6.85 -1.79 4.90
C GLU A 62 8.18 -1.59 4.14
N TYR A 63 8.14 -1.70 2.81
CA TYR A 63 9.30 -1.44 1.95
C TYR A 63 9.74 0.04 2.03
N ALA A 64 8.79 0.97 1.96
CA ALA A 64 9.06 2.40 2.03
C ALA A 64 9.72 2.77 3.36
N PHE A 65 9.19 2.30 4.48
CA PHE A 65 9.73 2.60 5.80
C PHE A 65 11.09 1.94 6.05
N SER A 66 11.28 0.69 5.60
CA SER A 66 12.57 -0.01 5.76
C SER A 66 13.68 0.60 4.90
N THR A 67 13.34 1.03 3.68
CA THR A 67 14.27 1.64 2.71
C THR A 67 14.43 3.15 2.93
N ALA A 68 13.65 3.74 3.83
CA ALA A 68 13.70 5.17 4.11
C ALA A 68 15.12 5.63 4.47
N LEU A 69 15.52 6.74 3.85
CA LEU A 69 16.82 7.35 4.07
C LEU A 69 16.81 8.15 5.38
N PRO A 70 17.94 8.21 6.10
CA PRO A 70 18.03 8.99 7.34
C PRO A 70 17.70 10.47 7.08
N VAL A 71 16.97 11.11 7.99
CA VAL A 71 16.65 12.54 7.88
C VAL A 71 17.96 13.38 7.85
N PRO A 72 18.11 14.35 6.93
CA PRO A 72 19.34 15.11 6.78
C PRO A 72 19.48 16.12 7.93
N GLU A 73 20.73 16.39 8.34
CA GLU A 73 21.04 17.36 9.40
C GLU A 73 20.52 18.76 9.00
N GLY A 74 19.56 19.29 9.75
CA GLY A 74 18.96 20.61 9.53
C GLY A 74 17.53 20.62 8.98
N ALA A 75 16.95 19.47 8.62
CA ALA A 75 15.55 19.35 8.18
C ALA A 75 14.56 19.12 9.35
N VAL A 76 15.04 19.04 10.58
CA VAL A 76 14.17 19.09 11.77
C VAL A 76 13.82 20.55 11.97
N ASN A 77 12.58 20.92 11.63
CA ASN A 77 12.06 22.27 11.82
C ASN A 77 12.34 22.72 13.25
N GLU A 78 12.97 23.89 13.41
CA GLU A 78 13.35 24.53 14.70
C GLU A 78 12.14 24.94 15.58
N GLU A 79 10.96 24.35 15.38
CA GLU A 79 9.80 24.49 16.28
C GLU A 79 9.56 23.29 17.19
N VAL A 80 10.33 22.20 17.06
CA VAL A 80 10.39 21.14 18.08
C VAL A 80 11.65 21.33 18.93
N GLN A 81 11.60 22.29 19.85
CA GLN A 81 12.57 22.35 20.96
C GLN A 81 12.32 21.16 21.89
N GLY A 82 13.03 20.05 21.67
CA GLY A 82 12.89 18.90 22.56
C GLY A 82 13.65 17.64 22.15
N THR A 83 14.96 17.72 21.89
CA THR A 83 15.81 16.51 21.97
C THR A 83 17.10 16.83 22.69
N ASN A 84 17.07 16.74 24.02
CA ASN A 84 18.24 16.48 24.84
C ASN A 84 18.17 15.03 25.37
N ASN A 85 18.33 14.07 24.47
CA ASN A 85 18.65 12.69 24.83
C ASN A 85 20.10 12.39 24.45
N GLN A 86 21.05 13.01 25.16
CA GLN A 86 22.39 12.46 25.33
C GLN A 86 22.29 11.17 26.16
N ARG A 87 21.85 10.08 25.54
CA ARG A 87 22.16 8.74 26.05
C ARG A 87 23.64 8.49 25.82
N ASN A 88 24.37 8.53 26.91
CA ASN A 88 25.77 8.20 27.04
C ASN A 88 26.05 6.80 26.42
N THR A 89 26.53 6.75 25.18
CA THR A 89 27.09 5.55 24.56
C THR A 89 28.60 5.72 24.48
N ASN A 90 29.29 5.07 25.41
CA ASN A 90 30.75 5.02 25.41
C ASN A 90 31.23 4.25 24.18
N ASN A 91 32.08 4.91 23.38
CA ASN A 91 33.10 4.35 22.48
C ASN A 91 32.76 3.08 21.70
N GLN A 92 32.26 3.26 20.47
CA GLN A 92 32.82 2.52 19.34
C GLN A 92 32.63 3.32 18.05
N SER A 93 33.71 3.95 17.57
CA SER A 93 33.77 4.52 16.23
C SER A 93 33.67 3.39 15.21
N ASN A 94 32.51 3.26 14.57
CA ASN A 94 32.30 2.53 13.32
C ASN A 94 31.10 3.13 12.59
N SER A 95 31.35 3.72 11.42
CA SER A 95 30.38 4.01 10.34
C SER A 95 29.10 4.76 10.76
N GLY A 96 29.22 6.09 10.91
CA GLY A 96 28.16 6.97 11.37
C GLY A 96 27.11 7.36 10.32
N ASP A 97 26.14 6.49 10.08
CA ASP A 97 24.91 6.81 9.31
C ASP A 97 23.63 6.16 9.89
N ASP A 98 23.75 5.14 10.75
CA ASP A 98 22.62 4.28 11.17
C ASP A 98 21.84 4.75 12.41
N SER A 99 22.23 5.87 13.04
CA SER A 99 21.59 6.36 14.28
C SER A 99 20.59 7.49 14.10
N ARG A 100 20.37 7.96 12.86
CA ARG A 100 19.40 9.03 12.58
C ARG A 100 18.00 8.43 12.40
N PRO A 101 16.95 9.08 12.94
CA PRO A 101 15.59 8.64 12.68
C PRO A 101 15.33 8.71 11.17
N LYS A 102 14.79 7.63 10.62
CA LYS A 102 14.39 7.55 9.20
C LYS A 102 13.00 8.13 8.96
N ILE A 103 12.21 8.24 10.02
CA ILE A 103 10.83 8.68 10.01
C ILE A 103 10.66 9.70 11.15
N SER A 104 9.93 10.77 10.89
CA SER A 104 9.65 11.84 11.86
C SER A 104 8.32 12.52 11.54
N TRP A 105 7.66 13.07 12.54
CA TRP A 105 6.56 14.01 12.32
C TRP A 105 7.08 15.30 11.70
N GLN A 106 6.47 15.74 10.60
CA GLN A 106 6.77 17.02 9.98
C GLN A 106 5.51 17.64 9.39
N ARG A 107 5.47 18.97 9.40
CA ARG A 107 4.44 19.73 8.71
C ARG A 107 4.55 19.57 7.20
N ILE A 108 3.43 19.35 6.55
CA ILE A 108 3.36 19.33 5.08
C ILE A 108 3.54 20.77 4.54
N PRO A 109 4.48 20.99 3.61
CA PRO A 109 4.64 22.28 2.93
C PRO A 109 3.34 22.74 2.26
N GLY A 110 3.07 24.05 2.30
CA GLY A 110 1.84 24.64 1.74
C GLY A 110 0.55 24.40 2.51
N GLU A 111 0.56 23.55 3.55
CA GLU A 111 -0.65 23.27 4.33
C GLU A 111 -0.75 24.19 5.55
N ILE A 112 -1.86 24.91 5.64
CA ILE A 112 -2.19 25.81 6.75
C ILE A 112 -3.28 25.14 7.60
N GLY A 113 -2.90 24.62 8.76
CA GLY A 113 -3.78 23.91 9.69
C GLY A 113 -3.26 23.99 11.13
N LEU A 114 -4.10 23.59 12.09
CA LEU A 114 -3.76 23.57 13.53
C LEU A 114 -2.88 22.37 13.91
N ASN A 115 -3.02 21.23 13.22
CA ASN A 115 -2.19 20.02 13.35
C ASN A 115 -1.82 19.45 11.96
N PRO A 116 -1.00 20.15 11.14
CA PRO A 116 -0.64 19.71 9.79
C PRO A 116 0.51 18.69 9.78
N GLU A 117 0.75 18.00 10.90
CA GLU A 117 1.87 17.06 11.02
C GLU A 117 1.50 15.73 10.36
N ALA A 118 2.34 15.32 9.44
CA ALA A 118 2.25 14.02 8.78
C ALA A 118 3.51 13.22 9.07
N LEU A 119 3.37 11.90 8.96
CA LEU A 119 4.50 11.01 9.04
C LEU A 119 5.38 11.23 7.80
N SER A 120 6.56 11.81 8.02
CA SER A 120 7.51 12.20 6.97
C SER A 120 8.70 11.26 6.93
N PHE A 121 9.11 10.91 5.71
CA PHE A 121 10.25 10.04 5.42
C PHE A 121 10.78 10.32 4.01
N ARG A 122 12.03 9.92 3.74
CA ARG A 122 12.65 10.14 2.42
C ARG A 122 12.86 8.83 1.68
N LEU A 123 12.58 8.85 0.39
CA LEU A 123 12.72 7.70 -0.50
C LEU A 123 13.60 8.03 -1.71
N PRO A 124 14.26 7.02 -2.30
CA PRO A 124 14.81 7.13 -3.65
C PRO A 124 13.71 7.47 -4.66
N GLY A 125 14.00 8.35 -5.61
CA GLY A 125 13.06 8.80 -6.64
C GLY A 125 12.84 7.82 -7.79
N ASP A 126 13.53 6.67 -7.81
CA ASP A 126 13.35 5.61 -8.80
C ASP A 126 12.14 4.69 -8.50
N ILE A 127 11.42 4.94 -7.40
CA ILE A 127 10.24 4.16 -7.03
C ILE A 127 9.08 4.50 -7.98
N PRO A 128 8.41 3.50 -8.59
CA PRO A 128 7.38 3.71 -9.62
C PRO A 128 6.14 4.54 -9.22
N ILE A 129 5.96 4.85 -7.93
CA ILE A 129 4.85 5.69 -7.46
C ILE A 129 5.07 7.18 -7.75
N PHE A 130 6.32 7.58 -8.00
CA PHE A 130 6.66 8.96 -8.31
C PHE A 130 6.61 9.19 -9.83
N VAL A 131 5.61 9.95 -10.26
CA VAL A 131 5.43 10.30 -11.68
C VAL A 131 5.77 11.78 -11.84
N ALA A 132 6.97 12.07 -12.33
CA ALA A 132 7.38 13.41 -12.73
C ALA A 132 7.43 13.50 -14.26
N GLU A 133 7.13 14.69 -14.81
CA GLU A 133 6.87 14.84 -16.25
C GLU A 133 8.10 14.55 -17.13
N ASP A 134 9.35 14.77 -16.70
CA ASP A 134 10.50 14.61 -17.61
C ASP A 134 11.90 14.44 -16.98
N SER A 135 12.04 13.96 -15.73
CA SER A 135 13.37 13.85 -15.09
C SER A 135 13.54 12.66 -14.16
N TYR A 136 14.77 12.14 -14.09
CA TYR A 136 15.18 11.21 -13.04
C TYR A 136 15.03 11.92 -11.70
N LEU A 137 14.20 11.37 -10.83
CA LEU A 137 14.00 11.95 -9.51
C LEU A 137 15.16 11.55 -8.59
N PRO A 138 15.78 12.52 -7.89
CA PRO A 138 16.77 12.25 -6.86
C PRO A 138 16.08 11.70 -5.60
N GLU A 139 16.53 12.07 -4.42
CA GLU A 139 15.81 11.77 -3.18
C GLU A 139 14.52 12.60 -3.12
N VAL A 140 13.45 11.97 -2.63
CA VAL A 140 12.11 12.53 -2.55
C VAL A 140 11.68 12.56 -1.10
N SER A 141 11.28 13.74 -0.63
CA SER A 141 10.64 13.92 0.68
C SER A 141 9.16 13.57 0.58
N CYS A 142 8.71 12.63 1.39
CA CYS A 142 7.38 12.06 1.35
C CYS A 142 6.63 12.31 2.66
N TYR A 143 5.32 12.51 2.56
CA TYR A 143 4.40 12.73 3.68
C TYR A 143 3.20 11.80 3.50
N LEU A 144 2.97 10.93 4.49
CA LEU A 144 1.82 10.04 4.48
C LEU A 144 0.56 10.80 4.89
N VAL A 145 -0.46 10.80 4.04
CA VAL A 145 -1.71 11.53 4.27
C VAL A 145 -2.89 10.61 4.10
N PHE A 146 -3.80 10.63 5.07
CA PHE A 146 -5.12 10.02 4.92
C PHE A 146 -6.16 11.11 4.69
N LYS A 147 -7.07 10.88 3.75
CA LYS A 147 -8.18 11.79 3.48
C LYS A 147 -9.44 11.00 3.21
N ASP A 148 -10.50 11.30 3.97
CA ASP A 148 -11.80 10.68 3.77
C ASP A 148 -12.31 10.88 2.32
N GLY A 149 -12.78 9.79 1.72
CA GLY A 149 -13.20 9.74 0.32
C GLY A 149 -12.10 9.65 -0.75
N GLU A 150 -10.84 10.00 -0.44
CA GLU A 150 -9.69 9.86 -1.36
C GLU A 150 -8.78 8.68 -1.00
N GLY A 151 -8.75 8.31 0.27
CA GLY A 151 -8.02 7.16 0.80
C GLY A 151 -6.62 7.52 1.30
N LEU A 152 -5.68 6.58 1.14
CA LEU A 152 -4.29 6.75 1.56
C LEU A 152 -3.47 7.34 0.41
N LEU A 153 -2.86 8.48 0.70
CA LEU A 153 -2.12 9.30 -0.24
C LEU A 153 -0.67 9.44 0.22
N LEU A 154 0.23 9.55 -0.75
CA LEU A 154 1.61 9.95 -0.55
C LEU A 154 1.79 11.32 -1.17
N ARG A 155 1.94 12.35 -0.34
CA ARG A 155 2.40 13.65 -0.81
C ARG A 155 3.91 13.66 -0.89
N TRP A 156 4.47 14.26 -1.93
CA TRP A 156 5.90 14.21 -2.15
C TRP A 156 6.44 15.42 -2.90
N ARG A 157 7.72 15.72 -2.67
CA ARG A 157 8.48 16.75 -3.39
C ARG A 157 9.97 16.42 -3.40
N THR A 158 10.72 17.01 -4.34
CA THR A 158 12.19 16.96 -4.32
C THR A 158 12.75 18.20 -3.63
N ASP A 159 14.03 18.14 -3.25
CA ASP A 159 14.73 19.31 -2.70
C ASP A 159 14.88 20.45 -3.73
N GLU A 160 14.92 20.11 -5.02
CA GLU A 160 14.94 21.08 -6.12
C GLU A 160 13.62 21.86 -6.18
N MET A 161 12.47 21.19 -6.09
CA MET A 161 11.15 21.83 -5.98
C MET A 161 11.09 22.75 -4.75
N ALA A 162 11.64 22.30 -3.62
CA ALA A 162 11.68 23.09 -2.39
C ALA A 162 12.55 24.36 -2.50
N SER A 163 13.56 24.36 -3.38
CA SER A 163 14.47 25.49 -3.55
C SER A 163 13.88 26.66 -4.36
N GLU A 164 12.74 26.44 -5.02
CA GLU A 164 12.05 27.46 -5.81
C GLU A 164 11.12 28.35 -4.97
N ASP A 165 11.23 28.29 -3.63
CA ASP A 165 10.26 28.85 -2.66
C ASP A 165 8.82 28.39 -2.99
N ASP A 166 8.70 27.19 -3.57
CA ASP A 166 7.41 26.58 -3.86
C ASP A 166 6.99 25.66 -2.72
N ASP A 167 5.81 25.94 -2.20
CA ASP A 167 5.10 25.14 -1.21
C ASP A 167 4.36 23.97 -1.87
N GLU A 168 4.42 23.85 -3.21
CA GLU A 168 3.77 22.80 -3.96
C GLU A 168 4.32 21.40 -3.64
N THR A 169 3.40 20.47 -3.42
CA THR A 169 3.68 19.05 -3.28
C THR A 169 2.86 18.28 -4.29
N LEU A 170 3.47 17.28 -4.90
CA LEU A 170 2.78 16.34 -5.77
C LEU A 170 2.11 15.27 -4.93
N THR A 171 1.04 14.67 -5.45
CA THR A 171 0.28 13.63 -4.74
C THR A 171 0.18 12.38 -5.57
N SER A 172 0.56 11.25 -4.98
CA SER A 172 0.33 9.92 -5.53
C SER A 172 -0.64 9.15 -4.65
N VAL A 173 -1.64 8.50 -5.25
CA VAL A 173 -2.59 7.66 -4.52
C VAL A 173 -1.93 6.30 -4.25
N ILE A 174 -1.80 5.92 -2.98
CA ILE A 174 -1.34 4.58 -2.60
C ILE A 174 -2.51 3.61 -2.69
N SER A 175 -3.63 3.97 -2.05
CA SER A 175 -4.83 3.11 -2.03
C SER A 175 -6.10 3.93 -1.82
N PRO A 176 -7.05 3.89 -2.77
CA PRO A 176 -8.34 4.56 -2.61
C PRO A 176 -9.30 3.78 -1.70
N TYR A 177 -8.94 2.55 -1.30
CA TYR A 177 -9.80 1.69 -0.48
C TYR A 177 -9.52 1.85 1.02
N VAL A 178 -8.47 2.58 1.41
CA VAL A 178 -8.24 2.89 2.83
C VAL A 178 -9.31 3.88 3.27
N THR A 179 -9.99 3.56 4.37
CA THR A 179 -11.07 4.36 4.95
C THR A 179 -10.72 4.88 6.34
N GLU A 180 -9.61 4.43 6.91
CA GLU A 180 -9.16 4.80 8.24
C GLU A 180 -7.64 4.57 8.33
N LEU A 181 -6.95 5.53 8.93
CA LEU A 181 -5.56 5.45 9.33
C LEU A 181 -5.50 5.72 10.84
N ILE A 182 -4.95 4.77 11.60
CA ILE A 182 -4.83 4.86 13.05
C ILE A 182 -3.35 4.73 13.43
N TYR A 183 -2.91 5.54 14.39
CA TYR A 183 -1.61 5.45 15.02
C TYR A 183 -1.75 4.70 16.35
N TYR A 184 -0.93 3.67 16.54
CA TYR A 184 -0.90 2.91 17.80
C TYR A 184 0.33 3.26 18.62
N TYR A 185 0.09 3.64 19.87
CA TYR A 185 1.10 3.99 20.85
C TYR A 185 1.06 2.98 22.00
N TYR A 186 2.21 2.43 22.35
CA TYR A 186 2.30 1.52 23.49
C TYR A 186 2.63 2.27 24.77
N ASP A 187 1.66 2.33 25.68
CA ASP A 187 1.85 2.83 27.03
C ASP A 187 2.53 1.75 27.90
N ARG A 188 3.75 2.09 28.34
CA ARG A 188 4.56 1.22 29.20
C ARG A 188 4.15 1.25 30.66
N GLU A 189 3.48 2.30 31.11
CA GLU A 189 3.03 2.44 32.49
C GLU A 189 1.85 1.50 32.76
N ASP A 190 0.88 1.49 31.83
CA ASP A 190 -0.33 0.68 31.94
C ASP A 190 -0.29 -0.66 31.18
N ASP A 191 0.80 -0.94 30.44
CA ASP A 191 0.97 -2.14 29.59
C ASP A 191 -0.19 -2.33 28.61
N LYS A 192 -0.54 -1.24 27.91
CA LYS A 192 -1.70 -1.17 27.01
C LYS A 192 -1.38 -0.40 25.74
N TRP A 193 -2.20 -0.66 24.74
CA TRP A 193 -2.21 0.08 23.48
C TRP A 193 -3.22 1.22 23.56
N GLU A 194 -2.79 2.38 23.11
CA GLU A 194 -3.63 3.55 22.85
C GLU A 194 -3.65 3.80 21.34
N ASP A 195 -4.83 4.18 20.84
CA ASP A 195 -5.07 4.46 19.44
C ASP A 195 -5.50 5.91 19.23
N SER A 196 -4.94 6.55 18.20
CA SER A 196 -5.23 7.94 17.84
C SER A 196 -5.22 8.12 16.33
N ASP A 197 -6.07 9.00 15.83
CA ASP A 197 -6.11 9.43 14.41
C ASP A 197 -5.19 10.63 14.13
N GLU A 198 -4.64 11.24 15.18
CA GLU A 198 -3.69 12.36 15.12
C GLU A 198 -2.37 12.03 15.86
N ALA A 199 -1.35 12.85 15.64
CA ALA A 199 -0.08 12.74 16.35
C ALA A 199 -0.25 13.04 17.85
N GLU A 200 0.08 12.08 18.71
CA GLU A 200 0.01 12.28 20.15
C GLU A 200 1.23 13.01 20.70
N GLN A 201 1.02 13.76 21.78
CA GLN A 201 2.07 14.41 22.56
C GLN A 201 2.15 13.77 23.93
N SER A 202 3.36 13.63 24.45
CA SER A 202 3.58 13.21 25.83
C SER A 202 3.10 14.28 26.82
N ASP A 203 3.04 13.94 28.11
CA ASP A 203 2.78 14.89 29.20
C ASP A 203 3.78 16.07 29.24
N GLU A 204 4.96 15.88 28.64
CA GLU A 204 6.01 16.89 28.53
C GLU A 204 5.85 17.78 27.27
N GLY A 205 4.82 17.53 26.46
CA GLY A 205 4.53 18.24 25.21
C GLY A 205 5.39 17.78 24.04
N GLU A 206 6.09 16.65 24.16
CA GLU A 206 6.90 16.09 23.07
C GLU A 206 6.04 15.20 22.17
N THR A 207 6.03 15.45 20.86
CA THR A 207 5.31 14.59 19.91
C THR A 207 5.90 13.18 19.90
N MET A 208 5.06 12.20 20.24
CA MET A 208 5.44 10.80 20.32
C MET A 208 5.40 10.15 18.93
N MET A 209 6.36 9.25 18.68
CA MET A 209 6.37 8.44 17.46
C MET A 209 5.49 7.19 17.69
N PRO A 210 4.53 6.90 16.82
CA PRO A 210 3.75 5.67 16.92
C PRO A 210 4.60 4.44 16.68
N ASP A 211 4.16 3.31 17.23
CA ASP A 211 4.80 2.01 17.05
C ASP A 211 4.29 1.31 15.78
N PHE A 212 2.98 1.38 15.56
CA PHE A 212 2.33 0.83 14.37
C PHE A 212 1.42 1.86 13.72
N ILE A 213 1.18 1.68 12.43
CA ILE A 213 0.04 2.27 11.74
C ILE A 213 -0.98 1.19 11.41
N GLY A 214 -2.24 1.44 11.72
CA GLY A 214 -3.40 0.63 11.35
C GLY A 214 -4.07 1.18 10.12
N LEU A 215 -4.41 0.29 9.19
CA LEU A 215 -5.14 0.62 7.97
C LEU A 215 -6.42 -0.21 7.92
N SER A 216 -7.57 0.46 7.85
CA SER A 216 -8.86 -0.18 7.55
C SER A 216 -9.20 0.03 6.08
N PHE A 217 -9.46 -1.06 5.36
CA PHE A 217 -9.81 -1.06 3.94
C PHE A 217 -11.28 -1.42 3.76
N VAL A 218 -11.98 -0.72 2.88
CA VAL A 218 -13.33 -1.07 2.44
C VAL A 218 -13.37 -1.05 0.92
N TYR A 219 -13.72 -2.19 0.31
CA TYR A 219 -13.91 -2.29 -1.14
C TYR A 219 -15.34 -1.88 -1.53
N PRO A 220 -15.60 -1.41 -2.76
CA PRO A 220 -16.94 -0.97 -3.17
C PRO A 220 -18.06 -2.02 -3.07
N ASP A 221 -17.73 -3.31 -2.97
CA ASP A 221 -18.71 -4.39 -2.75
C ASP A 221 -19.02 -4.67 -1.26
N GLY A 222 -18.42 -3.89 -0.35
CA GLY A 222 -18.62 -3.98 1.10
C GLY A 222 -17.66 -4.93 1.83
N ARG A 223 -16.66 -5.50 1.14
CA ARG A 223 -15.60 -6.26 1.82
C ARG A 223 -14.71 -5.34 2.62
N GLU A 224 -14.27 -5.84 3.78
CA GLU A 224 -13.44 -5.11 4.72
C GLU A 224 -12.16 -5.90 5.01
N ALA A 225 -11.05 -5.19 5.19
CA ALA A 225 -9.80 -5.76 5.66
C ALA A 225 -9.09 -4.79 6.61
N LYS A 226 -8.31 -5.32 7.56
CA LYS A 226 -7.43 -4.51 8.41
C LYS A 226 -6.00 -5.02 8.31
N ARG A 227 -5.03 -4.10 8.32
CA ARG A 227 -3.60 -4.39 8.33
C ARG A 227 -2.89 -3.44 9.28
N GLN A 228 -1.82 -3.92 9.90
CA GLN A 228 -0.93 -3.14 10.75
C GLN A 228 0.46 -3.13 10.11
N VAL A 229 1.13 -1.99 10.12
CA VAL A 229 2.51 -1.84 9.63
C VAL A 229 3.37 -1.31 10.77
N LEU A 230 4.47 -2.02 11.06
CA LEU A 230 5.46 -1.63 12.07
C LEU A 230 6.32 -0.46 11.56
N LEU A 231 6.55 0.52 12.43
CA LEU A 231 7.49 1.61 12.13
C LEU A 231 8.92 1.24 12.59
N PRO A 232 9.95 1.49 11.77
CA PRO A 232 11.35 1.11 12.03
C PRO A 232 12.00 1.85 13.21
N ALA A 233 11.38 2.90 13.73
CA ALA A 233 11.86 3.60 14.93
C ALA A 233 11.65 2.79 16.22
N VAL A 234 10.98 1.64 16.13
CA VAL A 234 10.47 0.89 17.28
C VAL A 234 11.14 -0.46 17.41
N ASP A 235 11.38 -0.83 18.68
CA ASP A 235 11.95 -2.12 19.06
C ASP A 235 10.97 -3.25 18.69
N SER A 236 11.41 -4.17 17.84
CA SER A 236 10.60 -5.29 17.32
C SER A 236 10.14 -6.30 18.39
N GLU A 237 10.52 -6.12 19.64
CA GLU A 237 10.17 -6.98 20.78
C GLU A 237 8.84 -6.62 21.47
N ARG A 238 8.12 -5.58 21.02
CA ARG A 238 6.82 -5.18 21.60
C ARG A 238 5.67 -6.12 21.21
N PRO A 239 4.67 -6.34 22.09
CA PRO A 239 3.47 -7.14 21.75
C PRO A 239 2.69 -6.48 20.60
N LEU A 240 1.85 -7.24 19.87
CA LEU A 240 0.99 -6.64 18.84
C LEU A 240 -0.25 -5.97 19.47
N PRO A 241 -0.74 -4.84 18.93
CA PRO A 241 -2.00 -4.22 19.31
C PRO A 241 -3.24 -5.03 18.91
#